data_AF-F7KNM1-F1
#
_entry.id   AF-F7KNM1-F1
#
_cell.length_a   1.000
_cell.length_b   1.000
_cell.length_c   1.000
_cell.angle_alpha   90.00
_cell.angle_beta   90.00
_cell.angle_gamma   90.00
#
_symmetry.space_group_name_H-M   'P 1'
#
loop_
_entity.id
_entity.type
_entity.pdbx_description
1 polymer ?
#
loop_
_entity_poly.entity_id
_entity_poly.type
_entity_poly.pdbx_seq_one_letter_code
_entity_poly.pdbx_strand_id
1 'polypeptide(L)' 'MYIFITNPNARSGLGHKIWDNIETVLKKRGVSYQVYFTKYQ' A
#
# COMPACT_ATOMS: atom_id res chain seq x y z
N MET A 1 -8.89 12.52 -0.20
CA MET A 1 -8.86 11.15 -0.73
C MET A 1 -7.50 10.92 -1.35
N TYR A 2 -6.74 9.94 -0.86
CA TYR A 2 -5.39 9.66 -1.36
C TYR A 2 -5.40 8.44 -2.28
N ILE A 3 -4.55 8.46 -3.31
CA ILE A 3 -4.29 7.31 -4.18
C ILE A 3 -2.88 6.83 -3.92
N PHE A 4 -2.73 5.54 -3.63
CA PHE A 4 -1.46 4.87 -3.46
C PHE A 4 -1.22 3.92 -4.62
N ILE A 5 -0.06 4.03 -5.27
CA ILE A 5 0.43 3.07 -6.26
C ILE A 5 1.59 2.33 -5.61
N THR A 6 1.41 1.05 -5.35
CA THR A 6 2.33 0.24 -4.55
C THR A 6 2.87 -0.90 -5.40
N ASN A 7 4.20 -1.06 -5.45
CA ASN A 7 4.79 -2.30 -5.95
C ASN A 7 4.94 -3.29 -4.79
N PRO A 8 4.07 -4.31 -4.66
CA PRO A 8 4.13 -5.23 -3.53
C PRO A 8 5.42 -6.06 -3.54
N ASN A 9 5.99 -6.29 -4.72
CA ASN A 9 7.19 -7.12 -4.93
C ASN A 9 8.50 -6.33 -4.75
N ALA A 10 8.45 -5.02 -4.49
CA ALA A 10 9.64 -4.22 -4.26
C ALA A 10 10.48 -4.81 -3.12
N ARG A 11 11.80 -4.92 -3.36
CA ARG A 11 12.77 -5.51 -2.44
C ARG A 11 12.31 -6.85 -1.87
N SER A 12 12.04 -7.82 -2.76
CA SER A 12 11.67 -9.20 -2.39
C SER A 12 10.44 -9.29 -1.49
N GLY A 13 9.39 -8.50 -1.80
CA GLY A 13 8.14 -8.50 -1.05
C GLY A 13 8.07 -7.54 0.14
N LEU A 14 9.12 -6.74 0.39
CA LEU A 14 9.10 -5.73 1.45
C LEU A 14 8.06 -4.63 1.17
N GLY A 15 7.80 -4.33 -0.10
CA GLY A 15 6.77 -3.36 -0.50
C GLY A 15 5.39 -3.69 0.09
N HIS A 16 5.01 -4.96 0.10
CA HIS A 16 3.78 -5.42 0.73
C HIS A 16 3.79 -5.20 2.25
N LYS A 17 4.87 -5.59 2.94
CA LYS A 17 4.98 -5.45 4.41
C LYS A 17 4.88 -4.00 4.86
N ILE A 18 5.48 -3.08 4.10
CA ILE A 18 5.40 -1.64 4.38
C ILE A 18 3.97 -1.15 4.14
N TRP A 19 3.32 -1.62 3.08
CA TRP A 19 1.92 -1.27 2.80
C TRP A 19 0.99 -1.68 3.94
N ASP A 20 1.14 -2.89 4.50
CA ASP A 20 0.31 -3.36 5.61
C ASP A 20 0.37 -2.42 6.84
N ASN A 21 1.57 -1.90 7.14
CA ASN A 21 1.78 -0.93 8.22
C ASN A 21 1.11 0.41 7.92
N ILE A 22 1.25 0.91 6.69
CA ILE A 22 0.62 2.17 6.25
C ILE A 22 -0.91 2.04 6.30
N GLU A 23 -1.45 0.95 5.77
CA GLU A 23 -2.87 0.69 5.70
C GLU A 23 -3.51 0.65 7.09
N THR A 24 -2.82 0.02 8.06
CA THR A 24 -3.25 0.00 9.46
C THR A 24 -3.40 1.42 10.04
N VAL A 25 -2.47 2.33 9.73
CA VAL A 25 -2.53 3.73 10.18
C VAL A 25 -3.67 4.48 9.50
N LEU A 26 -3.87 4.29 8.20
CA LEU A 26 -4.94 4.94 7.43
C LEU A 26 -6.32 4.54 7.95
N LYS A 27 -6.53 3.23 8.18
CA LYS A 27 -7.77 2.70 8.77
C LYS A 27 -8.03 3.26 10.16
N LYS A 28 -7.03 3.27 11.04
CA LYS A 28 -7.14 3.82 12.41
C LYS A 28 -7.52 5.31 12.42
N ARG A 29 -7.08 6.07 11.42
CA ARG A 29 -7.35 7.51 11.28
C ARG A 29 -8.63 7.81 10.49
N GLY A 30 -9.35 6.81 9.99
CA GLY A 30 -10.53 7.01 9.15
C GLY A 30 -10.23 7.74 7.83
N VAL A 31 -9.01 7.63 7.32
CA VAL A 31 -8.61 8.30 6.08
C VAL A 31 -9.19 7.54 4.90
N SER A 32 -9.90 8.24 4.02
CA SER A 32 -10.34 7.67 2.74
C SER A 32 -9.16 7.57 1.76
N TYR A 33 -8.89 6.34 1.29
CA TYR A 33 -7.82 6.04 0.34
C TYR A 33 -8.25 4.97 -0.67
N GLN A 34 -7.52 4.92 -1.78
CA GLN A 34 -7.54 3.84 -2.75
C GLN A 34 -6.12 3.36 -3.02
N VAL A 35 -5.94 2.06 -3.20
CA VAL A 35 -4.64 1.45 -3.50
C VAL A 35 -4.70 0.66 -4.80
N TYR A 36 -3.63 0.77 -5.59
CA TYR A 36 -3.39 -0.02 -6.78
C TYR A 36 -2.04 -0.72 -6.66
N PHE A 37 -2.06 -2.04 -6.78
CA PHE A 37 -0.83 -2.84 -6.80
C PHE A 37 -0.34 -3.03 -8.23
N THR A 38 0.93 -2.68 -8.48
CA THR A 38 1.55 -2.94 -9.78
C THR A 38 1.89 -4.42 -9.92
N LYS A 39 1.81 -4.96 -11.13
CA LYS A 39 2.28 -6.30 -11.49
C LYS A 39 3.42 -6.15 -12.50
N TYR A 40 4.42 -7.02 -12.43
CA TYR A 40 5.41 -7.12 -13.51
C TYR A 40 4.70 -7.71 -14.74
N GLN A 41 4.94 -7.13 -15.91
CA GLN A 41 4.56 -7.71 -17.19
C GLN A 41 5.72 -8.53 -17.75
#